data_AF-A0A2E1NJ13-F1
#
_entry.id   AF-A0A2E1NJ13-F1
#
_cell.length_a   1.000
_cell.length_b   1.000
_cell.length_c   1.000
_cell.angle_alpha   90.00
_cell.angle_beta   90.00
_cell.angle_gamma   90.00
#
_symmetry.space_group_name_H-M   'P 1'
#
loop_
_entity.id
_entity.type
_entity.pdbx_description
1 polymer ?
#
loop_
_entity_poly.entity_id
_entity_poly.type
_entity_poly.pdbx_seq_one_letter_code
_entity_poly.pdbx_strand_id
1 'polypeptide(L)'
;MKEKYFKNIILYKSILLILIIIWGGTVQISSAESSDRNNLTDLGGILFSIFSVLYLITCYQLYNFKVIGKKLFAPLVAAFIVLGFATETINPMQIDKNLFYLIIFYIVSPIFFIAQGLVMGMIYLSSINEKFADD
;
A
#
# COMPACT_ATOMS: atom_id res chain seq x y z
N MET A 1 -0.47 -24.68 -8.50
CA MET A 1 -0.88 -24.39 -7.11
C MET A 1 -0.26 -23.08 -6.58
N LYS A 2 1.08 -22.94 -6.57
CA LYS A 2 1.78 -21.71 -6.12
C LYS A 2 1.31 -20.43 -6.83
N GLU A 3 1.07 -20.49 -8.15
CA GLU A 3 0.54 -19.37 -8.93
C GLU A 3 -0.82 -18.89 -8.43
N LYS A 4 -1.75 -19.82 -8.17
CA LYS A 4 -3.09 -19.47 -7.66
C LYS A 4 -2.98 -18.76 -6.31
N TYR A 5 -2.12 -19.25 -5.42
CA TYR A 5 -1.86 -18.58 -4.14
C TYR A 5 -1.25 -17.20 -4.33
N PHE A 6 -0.26 -17.05 -5.21
CA PHE A 6 0.35 -15.76 -5.52
C PHE A 6 -0.69 -14.73 -5.99
N LYS A 7 -1.50 -15.09 -6.99
CA LYS A 7 -2.58 -14.26 -7.53
C LYS A 7 -3.62 -13.92 -6.46
N ASN A 8 -4.01 -14.88 -5.62
CA ASN A 8 -4.94 -14.64 -4.52
C ASN A 8 -4.37 -13.67 -3.48
N ILE A 9 -3.09 -13.78 -3.11
CA ILE A 9 -2.44 -12.86 -2.18
C ILE A 9 -2.38 -11.44 -2.78
N ILE A 10 -2.12 -11.32 -4.08
CA ILE A 10 -2.17 -10.02 -4.78
C ILE A 10 -3.57 -9.40 -4.72
N LEU A 11 -4.62 -10.18 -4.98
CA LEU A 11 -5.99 -9.68 -4.90
C LEU A 11 -6.33 -9.26 -3.47
N TYR A 12 -6.02 -10.11 -2.49
CA TYR A 12 -6.29 -9.82 -1.08
C TYR A 12 -5.57 -8.55 -0.60
N LYS A 13 -4.27 -8.40 -0.87
CA LYS A 13 -3.54 -7.18 -0.48
C LYS A 13 -4.04 -5.94 -1.21
N SER A 14 -4.57 -6.07 -2.43
CA SER A 14 -5.15 -4.94 -3.18
C SER A 14 -6.47 -4.49 -2.53
N ILE A 15 -7.29 -5.42 -2.04
CA ILE A 15 -8.50 -5.10 -1.26
C ILE A 15 -8.13 -4.39 0.03
N LEU A 16 -7.12 -4.88 0.75
CA LEU A 16 -6.65 -4.21 1.97
C LEU A 16 -6.15 -2.79 1.68
N LEU A 17 -5.42 -2.58 0.59
CA LEU A 17 -5.01 -1.23 0.18
C LEU A 17 -6.22 -0.33 -0.10
N ILE A 18 -7.26 -0.83 -0.75
CA ILE A 18 -8.49 -0.05 -0.99
C ILE A 18 -9.10 0.42 0.35
N LEU A 19 -9.13 -0.43 1.37
CA LEU A 19 -9.60 -0.04 2.71
C LEU A 19 -8.71 1.06 3.32
N ILE A 20 -7.39 0.96 3.18
CA ILE A 20 -6.45 1.98 3.65
C ILE A 20 -6.66 3.30 2.89
N ILE A 21 -6.91 3.26 1.57
CA ILE A 21 -7.20 4.43 0.75
C ILE A 21 -8.49 5.12 1.21
N ILE A 22 -9.57 4.36 1.43
CA ILE A 22 -10.85 4.89 1.91
C ILE A 22 -10.62 5.61 3.25
N TRP A 23 -9.91 4.97 4.18
CA TRP A 23 -9.59 5.58 5.46
C TRP A 23 -8.75 6.86 5.30
N GLY A 24 -7.66 6.82 4.53
CA GLY A 24 -6.82 7.99 4.27
C GLY A 24 -7.59 9.16 3.64
N GLY A 25 -8.54 8.85 2.75
CA GLY A 25 -9.45 9.85 2.16
C GLY A 25 -10.40 10.46 3.18
N THR A 26 -11.00 9.66 4.06
CA THR A 26 -11.88 10.18 5.12
C THR A 26 -11.16 11.15 6.06
N VAL A 27 -9.90 10.83 6.42
CA VAL A 27 -9.07 11.69 7.28
C VAL A 27 -8.72 13.02 6.58
N GLN A 28 -8.43 12.99 5.28
CA GLN A 28 -8.17 14.22 4.52
C GLN A 28 -9.41 15.11 4.42
N ILE A 29 -10.59 14.53 4.17
CA ILE A 29 -11.84 15.28 4.07
C ILE A 29 -12.19 15.92 5.42
N SER A 30 -12.10 15.17 6.53
CA SER A 30 -12.38 15.72 7.87
C SER A 30 -11.39 16.82 8.26
N SER A 31 -10.14 16.71 7.82
CA SER A 31 -9.11 17.74 8.05
C SER A 31 -9.27 18.97 7.14
N ALA A 32 -9.99 18.85 6.02
CA ALA A 32 -10.27 19.97 5.12
C ALA A 32 -11.37 20.90 5.65
N GLU A 33 -12.21 20.40 6.57
CA GLU A 33 -13.28 21.18 7.23
C GLU A 33 -12.77 21.94 8.47
N SER A 34 -11.57 21.64 8.97
CA SER A 34 -10.95 22.39 10.07
C SER A 34 -10.18 23.61 9.54
N SER A 35 -10.18 24.69 10.32
CA SER A 35 -9.51 25.96 9.97
C SER A 35 -7.97 25.89 9.97
N ASP A 36 -7.38 24.76 10.39
CA ASP A 36 -5.93 24.52 10.45
C ASP A 36 -5.42 23.77 9.20
N ARG A 37 -5.74 24.32 8.02
CA ARG A 37 -5.22 23.80 6.75
C ARG A 37 -3.71 24.02 6.69
N ASN A 38 -2.94 22.92 6.67
CA ASN A 38 -1.49 22.97 6.56
C ASN A 38 -1.05 22.36 5.22
N ASN A 39 -0.26 23.09 4.43
CA ASN A 39 0.18 22.68 3.08
C ASN A 39 0.88 21.30 3.04
N LEU A 40 1.49 20.88 4.16
CA LEU A 40 2.13 19.57 4.32
C LEU A 40 1.14 18.40 4.30
N THR A 41 -0.04 18.57 4.90
CA THR A 41 -1.08 17.53 4.94
C THR A 41 -1.67 17.29 3.55
N ASP A 42 -1.89 18.38 2.79
CA ASP A 42 -2.37 18.30 1.40
C ASP A 42 -1.34 17.63 0.48
N LEU A 43 -0.05 17.97 0.63
CA LEU A 43 1.01 17.34 -0.16
C LEU A 43 1.15 15.84 0.15
N GLY A 44 1.07 15.45 1.43
CA GLY A 44 1.10 14.06 1.84
C GLY A 44 -0.07 13.26 1.24
N GLY A 45 -1.26 13.85 1.21
CA GLY A 45 -2.44 13.24 0.60
C GLY A 45 -2.33 13.01 -0.90
N ILE A 46 -1.80 14.01 -1.63
CA ILE A 46 -1.53 13.90 -3.07
C ILE A 46 -0.48 12.81 -3.36
N LEU A 47 0.63 12.81 -2.61
CA LEU A 47 1.68 11.80 -2.75
C LEU A 47 1.13 10.39 -2.47
N PHE A 48 0.32 10.23 -1.43
CA PHE A 48 -0.32 8.97 -1.10
C PHE A 48 -1.30 8.51 -2.20
N SER A 49 -2.05 9.43 -2.81
CA SER A 49 -2.95 9.13 -3.92
C SER A 49 -2.20 8.65 -5.17
N ILE A 50 -1.15 9.38 -5.58
CA ILE A 50 -0.27 9.01 -6.71
C ILE A 50 0.37 7.65 -6.44
N PHE A 51 0.92 7.46 -5.24
CA PHE A 51 1.49 6.18 -4.81
C PHE A 51 0.47 5.04 -4.95
N SER A 52 -0.75 5.24 -4.47
CA SER A 52 -1.80 4.22 -4.45
C SER A 52 -2.15 3.76 -5.87
N VAL A 53 -2.28 4.69 -6.82
CA VAL A 53 -2.54 4.39 -8.23
C VAL A 53 -1.39 3.57 -8.82
N LEU A 54 -0.14 4.01 -8.65
CA LEU A 54 1.05 3.31 -9.15
C LEU A 54 1.17 1.91 -8.54
N TYR A 55 0.86 1.77 -7.26
CA TYR A 55 0.88 0.48 -6.58
C TYR A 55 -0.19 -0.47 -7.09
N LEU A 56 -1.42 0.00 -7.34
CA LEU A 56 -2.49 -0.82 -7.92
C LEU A 56 -2.16 -1.27 -9.35
N ILE A 57 -1.59 -0.38 -10.18
CA ILE A 57 -1.09 -0.73 -11.52
C ILE A 57 0.00 -1.81 -11.39
N THR A 58 0.91 -1.66 -10.44
CA THR A 58 1.96 -2.65 -10.19
C THR A 58 1.38 -3.99 -9.73
N CYS A 59 0.36 -3.99 -8.87
CA CYS A 59 -0.38 -5.21 -8.50
C CYS A 59 -1.00 -5.89 -9.73
N TYR A 60 -1.62 -5.12 -10.63
CA TYR A 60 -2.17 -5.66 -11.87
C TYR A 60 -1.09 -6.26 -12.78
N GLN A 61 0.05 -5.58 -12.93
CA GLN A 61 1.19 -6.10 -13.68
C GLN A 61 1.75 -7.39 -13.06
N LEU A 62 1.88 -7.45 -11.73
CA LEU A 62 2.30 -8.65 -11.01
C LEU A 62 1.31 -9.81 -11.18
N TYR A 63 0.00 -9.53 -11.14
CA TYR A 63 -1.04 -10.53 -11.36
C TYR A 63 -0.91 -11.20 -12.73
N ASN A 64 -0.51 -10.41 -13.74
CA ASN A 64 -0.25 -10.88 -15.10
C ASN A 64 1.22 -11.28 -15.36
N PHE A 65 2.02 -11.44 -14.31
CA PHE A 65 3.43 -11.84 -14.35
C PHE A 65 4.34 -10.96 -15.23
N LYS A 66 4.03 -9.67 -15.38
CA LYS A 66 4.84 -8.74 -16.17
C LYS A 66 6.14 -8.35 -15.45
N VAL A 67 7.26 -8.35 -16.18
CA VAL A 67 8.60 -7.99 -15.66
C VAL A 67 8.62 -6.61 -14.99
N ILE A 68 7.95 -5.64 -15.61
CA ILE A 68 7.89 -4.27 -15.10
C ILE A 68 7.25 -4.21 -13.71
N GLY A 69 6.22 -5.00 -13.44
CA GLY A 69 5.56 -5.07 -12.14
C GLY A 69 6.51 -5.59 -11.07
N LYS A 70 7.31 -6.61 -11.39
CA LYS A 70 8.35 -7.15 -10.51
C LYS A 70 9.41 -6.10 -10.15
N LYS A 71 9.89 -5.35 -11.15
CA LYS A 71 10.92 -4.31 -10.97
C LYS A 71 10.41 -3.15 -10.11
N LEU A 72 9.16 -2.73 -10.30
CA LEU A 72 8.56 -1.61 -9.57
C LEU A 72 8.09 -1.98 -8.16
N PHE A 73 7.79 -3.26 -7.90
CA PHE A 73 7.17 -3.67 -6.64
C PHE A 73 8.03 -3.34 -5.41
N ALA A 74 9.31 -3.75 -5.41
CA ALA A 74 10.18 -3.53 -4.26
C ALA A 74 10.41 -2.03 -3.94
N PRO A 75 10.73 -1.19 -4.94
CA PRO A 75 10.81 0.26 -4.74
C PRO A 75 9.52 0.87 -4.18
N LEU A 76 8.35 0.42 -4.66
CA LEU A 76 7.07 0.91 -4.14
C LEU A 76 6.81 0.46 -2.71
N VAL A 77 7.13 -0.79 -2.35
CA VAL A 77 7.05 -1.25 -0.94
C VAL A 77 7.93 -0.37 -0.04
N ALA A 78 9.18 -0.13 -0.45
CA ALA A 78 10.09 0.71 0.30
C ALA A 78 9.58 2.15 0.43
N ALA A 79 9.09 2.74 -0.68
CA ALA A 79 8.51 4.08 -0.68
C ALA A 79 7.31 4.18 0.26
N PHE A 80 6.44 3.16 0.30
CA PHE A 80 5.31 3.14 1.23
C PHE A 80 5.74 3.17 2.69
N ILE A 81 6.75 2.37 3.04
CA ILE A 81 7.32 2.33 4.39
C ILE A 81 7.90 3.70 4.73
N VAL A 82 8.74 4.26 3.86
CA VAL A 82 9.37 5.58 4.08
C VAL A 82 8.32 6.68 4.23
N LEU A 83 7.31 6.73 3.36
CA LEU A 83 6.23 7.71 3.44
C LEU A 83 5.42 7.55 4.73
N GLY A 84 5.12 6.31 5.14
CA GLY A 84 4.41 6.02 6.38
C GLY A 84 5.18 6.51 7.62
N PHE A 85 6.47 6.18 7.73
CA PHE A 85 7.32 6.63 8.84
C PHE A 85 7.59 8.13 8.82
N ALA A 86 7.81 8.73 7.64
CA ALA A 86 8.01 10.16 7.51
C ALA A 86 6.76 10.93 7.99
N THR A 87 5.58 10.45 7.64
CA THR A 87 4.31 11.05 8.07
C THR A 87 4.16 11.00 9.60
N GLU A 88 4.43 9.85 10.23
CA GLU A 88 4.35 9.72 11.69
C GLU A 88 5.39 10.57 12.42
N THR A 89 6.58 10.78 11.83
CA THR A 89 7.62 11.62 12.43
C THR A 89 7.25 13.11 12.39
N ILE A 90 6.52 13.55 11.35
CA ILE A 90 6.14 14.95 11.14
C ILE A 90 4.88 15.30 11.95
N ASN A 91 3.87 14.44 11.95
CA ASN A 91 2.60 14.67 12.65
C ASN A 91 2.25 13.47 13.55
N PRO A 92 3.01 13.25 14.64
CA PRO A 92 2.77 12.13 15.53
C PRO A 92 1.38 12.25 16.17
N MET A 93 0.54 11.24 15.95
CA MET A 93 -0.74 11.02 16.65
C MET A 93 -1.74 12.19 16.71
N GLN A 94 -1.84 13.03 15.67
CA GLN A 94 -2.94 14.00 15.55
C GLN A 94 -4.27 13.40 15.04
N ILE A 95 -4.28 12.11 14.70
CA ILE A 95 -5.48 11.46 14.16
C ILE A 95 -6.39 11.02 15.31
N ASP A 96 -7.64 11.46 15.22
CA ASP A 96 -8.69 11.07 16.16
C ASP A 96 -8.86 9.54 16.14
N LYS A 97 -8.61 8.89 17.29
CA LYS A 97 -8.47 7.43 17.43
C LYS A 97 -9.83 6.74 17.45
N ASN A 98 -10.67 7.01 16.46
CA ASN A 98 -11.96 6.37 16.31
C ASN A 98 -11.80 4.85 16.00
N LEU A 99 -12.90 4.10 16.11
CA LEU A 99 -12.88 2.65 15.89
C LEU A 99 -12.33 2.28 14.50
N PHE A 100 -12.59 3.13 13.50
CA PHE A 100 -12.14 2.91 12.13
C PHE A 100 -10.63 3.07 11.98
N TYR A 101 -10.03 4.08 12.61
CA TYR A 101 -8.57 4.22 12.75
C TYR A 101 -7.95 2.97 13.37
N LEU A 102 -8.52 2.48 14.48
CA LEU A 102 -7.95 1.36 15.22
C LEU A 102 -7.95 0.08 14.39
N ILE A 103 -9.03 -0.19 13.66
CA ILE A 103 -9.12 -1.35 12.74
C ILE A 103 -8.11 -1.21 11.59
N ILE A 104 -8.03 -0.04 10.96
CA ILE A 104 -7.16 0.15 9.80
C ILE A 104 -5.68 0.07 10.20
N PHE A 105 -5.30 0.75 11.29
CA PHE A 105 -3.92 0.86 11.71
C PHE A 105 -3.39 -0.43 12.36
N TYR A 106 -4.17 -1.10 13.21
CA TYR A 106 -3.69 -2.27 13.96
C TYR A 106 -4.05 -3.62 13.35
N ILE A 107 -4.98 -3.68 12.38
CA ILE A 107 -5.39 -4.95 11.76
C ILE A 107 -5.13 -4.93 10.26
N VAL A 108 -5.74 -4.00 9.53
CA VAL A 108 -5.65 -3.98 8.06
C VAL A 108 -4.22 -3.71 7.58
N SER A 109 -3.56 -2.70 8.13
CA SER A 109 -2.21 -2.30 7.71
C SER A 109 -1.16 -3.39 8.01
N PRO A 110 -1.11 -4.01 9.21
CA PRO A 110 -0.19 -5.11 9.48
C PRO A 110 -0.41 -6.30 8.55
N ILE A 111 -1.65 -6.71 8.31
CA ILE A 111 -1.96 -7.80 7.38
C ILE A 111 -1.52 -7.44 5.96
N PHE A 112 -1.73 -6.19 5.53
CA PHE A 112 -1.27 -5.69 4.25
C PHE A 112 0.26 -5.80 4.11
N PHE A 113 1.02 -5.39 5.13
CA PHE A 113 2.49 -5.53 5.14
C PHE A 113 2.96 -6.98 5.16
N ILE A 114 2.30 -7.87 5.91
CA ILE A 114 2.59 -9.30 5.89
C ILE A 114 2.39 -9.85 4.47
N ALA A 115 1.26 -9.52 3.83
CA ALA A 115 1.00 -9.94 2.46
C ALA A 115 2.03 -9.38 1.46
N GLN A 116 2.53 -8.15 1.66
CA GLN A 116 3.63 -7.59 0.87
C GLN A 116 4.92 -8.39 1.02
N GLY A 117 5.31 -8.72 2.26
CA GLY A 117 6.47 -9.55 2.54
C GLY A 117 6.36 -10.94 1.90
N LEU A 118 5.18 -11.56 1.96
CA LEU A 118 4.91 -12.83 1.30
C LEU A 118 5.07 -12.73 -0.22
N VAL A 119 4.49 -11.71 -0.86
CA VAL A 119 4.63 -11.49 -2.31
C VAL A 119 6.08 -11.28 -2.69
N MET A 120 6.83 -10.50 -1.91
CA MET A 120 8.26 -10.27 -2.14
C MET A 120 9.07 -11.57 -2.03
N GLY A 121 8.84 -12.36 -0.97
CA GLY A 121 9.45 -13.67 -0.81
C GLY A 121 9.11 -14.62 -1.96
N MET A 122 7.87 -14.62 -2.43
CA MET A 122 7.47 -15.44 -3.58
C MET A 122 8.15 -14.99 -4.88
N ILE A 123 8.24 -13.68 -5.14
CA ILE A 123 8.87 -13.14 -6.34
C ILE A 123 10.37 -13.45 -6.41
N TYR A 124 11.09 -13.35 -5.28
CA TYR A 124 12.55 -13.40 -5.28
C TYR A 124 13.14 -14.73 -4.78
N LEU A 125 12.42 -15.49 -3.97
CA LEU A 125 12.94 -16.68 -3.29
C LEU A 125 12.19 -17.97 -3.68
N SER A 126 11.26 -17.91 -4.63
CA SER A 126 10.49 -19.08 -5.05
C SER A 126 10.47 -19.25 -6.57
N SER A 127 10.02 -20.42 -7.03
CA SER A 127 9.82 -20.76 -8.44
C SER A 127 8.77 -19.88 -9.16
N ILE A 128 8.06 -19.00 -8.45
CA ILE A 128 7.23 -17.96 -9.07
C ILE A 128 8.08 -16.98 -9.90
N ASN A 129 9.34 -16.79 -9.53
CA ASN A 129 10.28 -15.93 -10.25
C ASN A 129 10.37 -16.27 -11.75
N GLU A 130 10.37 -17.56 -12.09
CA GLU A 130 10.48 -18.07 -13.46
C GLU A 130 9.34 -17.57 -14.37
N LYS A 131 8.15 -17.32 -13.80
CA LYS A 131 7.00 -16.80 -14.55
C LYS A 131 7.17 -15.38 -15.06
N PHE A 132 8.13 -14.65 -14.51
CA PHE A 132 8.48 -13.30 -14.98
C PHE A 132 9.58 -13.34 -16.04
N ALA A 133 10.11 -14.49 -16.45
CA ALA A 133 11.17 -14.58 -17.46
C ALA A 133 10.64 -14.74 -18.90
N ASP A 134 9.33 -14.97 -19.06
CA ASP A 134 8.68 -15.26 -20.36
C ASP A 134 8.15 -14.00 -21.09
N ASP A 135 8.70 -12.80 -20.83
CA ASP A 135 8.42 -11.56 -21.60
C ASP A 135 9.52 -11.28 -22.64
#